data_AF-A0A558NHR3-F1
#
_entry.id   AF-A0A558NHR3-F1
#
_cell.length_a   1.000
_cell.length_b   1.000
_cell.length_c   1.000
_cell.angle_alpha   90.00
_cell.angle_beta   90.00
_cell.angle_gamma   90.00
#
_symmetry.space_group_name_H-M   'P 1'
#
loop_
_entity.id
_entity.type
_entity.pdbx_description
1 polymer ?
#
loop_
_entity_poly.entity_id
_entity_poly.type
_entity_poly.pdbx_seq_one_letter_code
_entity_poly.pdbx_strand_id
1 'polypeptide(L)'
;MTLTEFLSVDPLSWPAIAACLLCGSIVGLERQLRGKPVGIRTSSLIVLGTYVFIALSQAVTTDATDASRIIGQVVTGVGFLGAGVMLAKDGMVLGVTSAATIWALASIGICVAVASPLVGIKLALLVVAILVGVDILESYSSMLTRGVHARYSAWRQRR
;
A
#
# COMPACT_ATOMS: atom_id res chain seq x y z
N MET A 1 -9.94 25.28 26.60
CA MET A 1 -9.33 24.13 25.92
C MET A 1 -8.05 23.79 26.64
N THR A 2 -7.99 22.61 27.25
CA THR A 2 -6.75 22.10 27.87
C THR A 2 -5.79 21.64 26.76
N LEU A 3 -4.47 21.65 26.99
CA LEU A 3 -3.48 21.15 26.01
C LEU A 3 -3.77 19.71 25.57
N THR A 4 -4.37 18.91 26.46
CA THR A 4 -4.81 17.54 26.20
C THR A 4 -5.97 17.45 25.22
N GLU A 5 -6.94 18.36 25.28
CA GLU A 5 -8.04 18.43 24.30
C GLU A 5 -7.56 18.91 22.92
N PHE A 6 -6.51 19.75 22.89
CA PHE A 6 -5.94 20.22 21.64
C PHE A 6 -5.13 19.13 20.92
N LEU A 7 -4.47 18.26 21.69
CA LEU A 7 -3.62 17.18 21.17
C LEU A 7 -4.34 15.82 21.06
N SER A 8 -5.56 15.70 21.60
CA SER A 8 -6.37 14.49 21.45
C SER A 8 -6.80 14.30 20.01
N VAL A 9 -6.61 13.10 19.49
CA VAL A 9 -7.03 12.69 18.14
C VAL A 9 -8.08 11.59 18.18
N ASP A 10 -8.80 11.46 19.29
CA ASP A 10 -9.84 10.44 19.46
C ASP A 10 -10.83 10.43 18.28
N PRO A 11 -11.20 9.25 17.76
CA PRO A 11 -10.89 7.90 18.23
C PRO A 11 -9.54 7.32 17.72
N LEU A 12 -8.70 8.14 17.09
CA LEU A 12 -7.41 7.72 16.54
C LEU A 12 -6.32 7.68 17.62
N SER A 13 -5.17 7.12 17.28
CA SER A 13 -4.00 7.10 18.17
C SER A 13 -2.73 7.59 17.47
N TRP A 14 -1.97 8.46 18.13
CA TRP A 14 -0.67 8.92 17.63
C TRP A 14 0.31 7.80 17.30
N PRO A 15 0.45 6.73 18.12
CA PRO A 15 1.33 5.61 17.78
C PRO A 15 0.91 4.87 16.51
N ALA A 16 -0.39 4.70 16.27
CA ALA A 16 -0.88 4.07 15.04
C ALA A 16 -0.63 4.96 13.83
N ILE A 17 -0.87 6.28 13.93
CA ILE A 17 -0.56 7.24 12.86
C ILE A 17 0.93 7.21 12.52
N ALA A 18 1.81 7.24 13.52
CA ALA A 18 3.25 7.14 13.33
C ALA A 18 3.64 5.81 12.64
N ALA A 19 3.04 4.70 13.05
CA ALA A 19 3.26 3.41 12.41
C ALA A 19 2.76 3.38 10.95
N CYS A 20 1.60 3.96 10.65
CA CYS A 20 1.10 4.09 9.28
C CYS A 20 2.07 4.86 8.39
N LEU A 21 2.56 6.01 8.87
CA LEU A 21 3.55 6.82 8.17
C LEU A 21 4.85 6.06 7.96
N LEU A 22 5.34 5.35 8.99
CA LEU A 22 6.54 4.52 8.89
C LEU A 22 6.36 3.40 7.85
N CYS A 23 5.25 2.65 7.92
CA CYS A 23 4.96 1.55 7.01
C CYS A 23 4.88 2.02 5.55
N GLY A 24 4.11 3.09 5.30
CA GLY A 24 4.00 3.68 3.97
C GLY A 24 5.32 4.24 3.47
N SER A 25 6.14 4.82 4.36
CA SER A 25 7.47 5.31 4.00
C SER A 25 8.45 4.20 3.65
N ILE A 26 8.48 3.10 4.40
CA ILE A 26 9.37 1.96 4.15
C ILE A 26 9.08 1.34 2.77
N VAL A 27 7.81 1.04 2.49
CA VAL A 27 7.41 0.48 1.19
C VAL A 27 7.60 1.52 0.08
N GLY A 28 7.15 2.76 0.30
CA GLY A 28 7.22 3.82 -0.70
C GLY A 28 8.64 4.27 -1.03
N LEU A 29 9.58 4.16 -0.09
CA LEU A 29 11.01 4.44 -0.32
C LEU A 29 11.59 3.44 -1.31
N GLU A 30 11.33 2.15 -1.10
CA GLU A 30 11.74 1.09 -2.04
C GLU A 30 11.19 1.37 -3.45
N ARG A 31 9.89 1.71 -3.56
CA ARG A 31 9.27 2.04 -4.84
C ARG A 31 9.92 3.25 -5.51
N GLN A 32 10.15 4.31 -4.72
CA GLN A 32 10.67 5.57 -5.21
C GLN A 32 12.13 5.44 -5.68
N LEU A 33 12.96 4.69 -4.95
CA LEU A 33 14.35 4.41 -5.32
C LEU A 33 14.44 3.62 -6.64
N ARG A 34 13.45 2.76 -6.93
CA ARG A 34 13.38 2.00 -8.19
C ARG A 34 12.68 2.73 -9.34
N GLY A 35 12.33 4.01 -9.16
CA GLY A 35 11.65 4.83 -10.18
C GLY A 35 10.24 4.34 -10.54
N LYS A 36 9.57 3.65 -9.61
CA LYS A 36 8.27 3.02 -9.84
C LYS A 36 7.15 3.99 -9.48
N PRO A 37 5.99 3.94 -10.16
CA PRO A 37 4.85 4.76 -9.76
C PRO A 37 4.35 4.25 -8.41
N VAL A 38 3.96 5.18 -7.52
CA VAL A 38 3.65 4.99 -6.07
C VAL A 38 4.89 5.11 -5.17
N GLY A 39 5.34 6.35 -4.90
CA GLY A 39 6.45 6.64 -4.00
C GLY A 39 6.04 6.84 -2.54
N ILE A 40 6.91 7.46 -1.73
CA ILE A 40 6.71 7.67 -0.28
C ILE A 40 5.40 8.40 0.03
N ARG A 41 5.13 9.51 -0.67
CA ARG A 41 3.92 10.34 -0.44
C ARG A 41 2.64 9.54 -0.65
N THR A 42 2.51 8.90 -1.81
CA THR A 42 1.34 8.09 -2.17
C THR A 42 1.16 6.93 -1.21
N SER A 43 2.25 6.21 -0.90
CA SER A 43 2.21 5.04 -0.02
C SER A 43 1.78 5.40 1.40
N SER A 44 2.31 6.50 1.94
CA SER A 44 1.96 6.99 3.27
C SER A 44 0.49 7.40 3.36
N LEU A 45 -0.03 8.08 2.33
CA LEU A 45 -1.44 8.50 2.29
C LEU A 45 -2.40 7.31 2.18
N ILE A 46 -2.05 6.26 1.44
CA ILE A 46 -2.87 5.05 1.34
C ILE A 46 -2.97 4.37 2.72
N VAL A 47 -1.84 4.09 3.37
CA VAL A 47 -1.82 3.39 4.67
C VAL A 47 -2.56 4.21 5.74
N LEU A 48 -2.29 5.51 5.81
CA LEU A 48 -2.93 6.41 6.78
C LEU A 48 -4.44 6.54 6.52
N GLY A 49 -4.85 6.81 5.27
CA GLY A 49 -6.26 6.96 4.93
C GLY A 49 -7.06 5.70 5.22
N THR A 50 -6.50 4.53 4.90
CA THR A 50 -7.13 3.26 5.24
C THR A 50 -7.24 3.05 6.75
N TYR A 51 -6.18 3.33 7.53
CA TYR A 51 -6.27 3.29 9.00
C TYR A 51 -7.39 4.18 9.54
N VAL A 52 -7.46 5.43 9.06
CA VAL A 52 -8.48 6.39 9.50
C VAL A 52 -9.89 5.87 9.20
N PHE A 53 -10.17 5.36 7.99
CA PHE A 53 -11.49 4.83 7.66
C PHE A 53 -11.90 3.67 8.58
N ILE A 54 -10.99 2.75 8.88
CA ILE A 54 -11.29 1.60 9.73
C ILE A 54 -11.38 1.98 11.21
N ALA A 55 -10.56 2.91 11.69
CA ALA A 55 -10.63 3.40 13.06
C ALA A 55 -11.93 4.18 13.32
N LEU A 56 -12.32 5.07 12.40
CA LEU A 56 -13.60 5.78 12.47
C LEU A 56 -14.79 4.83 12.37
N SER A 57 -14.70 3.81 11.51
CA SER A 57 -15.70 2.75 11.42
C SER A 57 -15.94 2.10 12.78
N GLN A 58 -14.89 1.68 13.47
CA GLN A 58 -15.02 1.02 14.79
C GLN A 58 -15.65 1.94 15.84
N ALA A 59 -15.37 3.25 15.77
CA ALA A 59 -15.95 4.22 16.70
C ALA A 59 -17.45 4.48 16.47
N VAL A 60 -17.96 4.27 15.26
CA VAL A 60 -19.38 4.47 14.92
C VAL A 60 -20.18 3.16 14.85
N THR A 61 -19.49 2.01 14.86
CA THR A 61 -20.11 0.68 14.79
C THR A 61 -20.83 0.39 16.09
N THR A 62 -22.15 0.18 16.01
CA THR A 62 -22.97 -0.40 17.08
C THR A 62 -23.15 -1.90 16.88
N ASP A 63 -23.74 -2.63 17.83
CA ASP A 63 -23.99 -4.07 17.73
C ASP A 63 -24.77 -4.50 16.46
N ALA A 64 -25.44 -3.56 15.77
CA ALA A 64 -26.16 -3.79 14.53
C ALA A 64 -25.34 -3.53 13.24
N THR A 65 -24.08 -3.09 13.35
CA THR A 65 -23.26 -2.65 12.22
C THR A 65 -22.21 -3.71 11.88
N ASP A 66 -22.18 -4.16 10.62
CA ASP A 66 -21.20 -5.14 10.15
C ASP A 66 -19.90 -4.45 9.72
N ALA A 67 -18.86 -4.52 10.57
CA ALA A 67 -17.55 -3.97 10.30
C ALA A 67 -16.87 -4.56 9.05
N SER A 68 -17.23 -5.79 8.64
CA SER A 68 -16.70 -6.42 7.43
C SER A 68 -17.14 -5.68 6.16
N ARG A 69 -18.31 -5.03 6.20
CA ARG A 69 -18.83 -4.23 5.08
C ARG A 69 -17.93 -3.04 4.78
N ILE A 70 -17.46 -2.32 5.79
CA ILE A 70 -16.62 -1.13 5.60
C ILE A 70 -15.23 -1.53 5.11
N ILE A 71 -14.67 -2.63 5.64
CA ILE A 71 -13.43 -3.23 5.09
C ILE A 71 -13.62 -3.54 3.60
N GLY A 72 -14.74 -4.17 3.21
CA GLY A 72 -15.08 -4.46 1.82
C GLY A 72 -15.16 -3.20 0.94
N GLN A 73 -15.74 -2.11 1.45
CA GLN A 73 -15.78 -0.83 0.72
C GLN A 73 -14.39 -0.20 0.54
N VAL A 74 -13.53 -0.27 1.56
CA VAL A 74 -12.14 0.19 1.45
C VAL A 74 -11.37 -0.62 0.41
N VAL A 75 -11.48 -1.96 0.45
CA VAL A 75 -10.84 -2.85 -0.53
C VAL A 75 -11.32 -2.54 -1.95
N THR A 76 -12.61 -2.27 -2.12
CA THR A 76 -13.21 -1.90 -3.42
C THR A 76 -12.69 -0.54 -3.89
N GLY A 77 -12.67 0.48 -3.02
CA GLY A 77 -12.19 1.82 -3.36
C GLY A 77 -10.71 1.87 -3.71
N VAL A 78 -9.87 1.12 -3.00
CA VAL A 78 -8.43 1.02 -3.28
C VAL A 78 -8.17 0.33 -4.63
N GLY A 79 -9.07 -0.57 -5.05
CA GLY A 79 -9.01 -1.18 -6.38
C GLY A 79 -9.00 -0.14 -7.52
N PHE A 80 -9.72 0.98 -7.37
CA PHE A 80 -9.70 2.07 -8.34
C PHE A 80 -8.33 2.76 -8.45
N LEU A 81 -7.66 2.99 -7.31
CA LEU A 81 -6.29 3.53 -7.29
C LEU A 81 -5.30 2.57 -7.96
N GLY A 82 -5.47 1.26 -7.71
CA GLY A 82 -4.68 0.21 -8.36
C GLY A 82 -4.88 0.18 -9.88
N ALA A 83 -6.13 0.24 -10.35
CA ALA A 83 -6.41 0.32 -11.78
C ALA A 83 -5.85 1.62 -12.40
N GLY A 84 -5.94 2.74 -11.69
CA GLY A 84 -5.47 4.04 -12.17
C GLY A 84 -3.96 4.16 -12.37
N VAL A 85 -3.15 3.30 -11.72
CA VAL A 85 -1.69 3.24 -11.95
C VAL A 85 -1.30 2.29 -13.08
N MET A 86 -2.22 1.45 -13.55
CA MET A 86 -1.97 0.52 -14.64
C MET A 86 -2.13 1.23 -15.99
N LEU A 87 -1.19 0.96 -16.90
CA LEU A 87 -1.24 1.50 -18.27
C LEU A 87 -1.20 0.34 -19.26
N ALA A 88 -2.21 0.25 -20.12
CA ALA A 88 -2.22 -0.67 -21.24
C ALA A 88 -1.76 0.04 -22.51
N LYS A 89 -0.72 -0.48 -23.17
CA LYS A 89 -0.23 0.05 -24.44
C LYS A 89 0.36 -1.07 -25.30
N ASP A 90 0.00 -1.10 -26.59
CA ASP A 90 0.55 -2.02 -27.59
C ASP A 90 0.49 -3.52 -27.17
N GLY A 91 -0.59 -3.93 -26.50
CA GLY A 91 -0.77 -5.30 -26.00
C GLY A 91 0.03 -5.64 -24.73
N MET A 92 0.60 -4.65 -24.07
CA MET A 92 1.33 -4.79 -22.80
C MET A 92 0.65 -4.00 -21.68
N VAL A 93 0.62 -4.57 -20.48
CA VAL A 93 0.12 -3.92 -19.27
C VAL A 93 1.29 -3.59 -18.35
N LEU A 94 1.48 -2.31 -18.06
CA LEU A 94 2.48 -1.79 -17.14
C LEU A 94 1.84 -1.43 -15.80
N GLY A 95 2.66 -1.41 -14.74
CA GLY A 95 2.21 -0.96 -13.41
C GLY A 95 1.50 -2.02 -12.56
N VAL A 96 1.43 -3.28 -13.00
CA VAL A 96 0.77 -4.38 -12.27
C VAL A 96 1.32 -4.53 -10.84
N THR A 97 2.65 -4.53 -10.66
CA THR A 97 3.27 -4.60 -9.32
C THR A 97 2.97 -3.36 -8.48
N SER A 98 2.87 -2.18 -9.10
CA SER A 98 2.49 -0.96 -8.37
C SER A 98 1.02 -1.01 -7.94
N ALA A 99 0.13 -1.54 -8.76
CA ALA A 99 -1.26 -1.79 -8.38
C ALA A 99 -1.37 -2.79 -7.21
N ALA A 100 -0.62 -3.89 -7.26
CA ALA A 100 -0.54 -4.84 -6.16
C ALA A 100 0.04 -4.22 -4.87
N THR A 101 1.03 -3.32 -5.00
CA THR A 101 1.62 -2.59 -3.87
C THR A 101 0.59 -1.66 -3.22
N ILE A 102 -0.21 -0.93 -4.00
CA ILE A 102 -1.32 -0.11 -3.50
C ILE A 102 -2.29 -0.96 -2.68
N TRP A 103 -2.62 -2.15 -3.17
CA TRP A 103 -3.51 -3.07 -2.48
C TRP A 103 -2.94 -3.55 -1.14
N ALA A 104 -1.66 -3.94 -1.13
CA ALA A 104 -0.95 -4.33 0.09
C ALA A 104 -0.85 -3.19 1.12
N LEU A 105 -0.60 -1.96 0.66
CA LEU A 105 -0.56 -0.77 1.52
C LEU A 105 -1.90 -0.53 2.24
N ALA A 106 -3.02 -0.68 1.53
CA ALA A 106 -4.33 -0.60 2.18
C ALA A 106 -4.53 -1.70 3.22
N SER A 107 -4.16 -2.95 2.91
CA SER A 107 -4.21 -4.04 3.88
C SER A 107 -3.38 -3.74 5.14
N ILE A 108 -2.20 -3.14 4.99
CA ILE A 108 -1.38 -2.70 6.14
C ILE A 108 -2.14 -1.68 7.00
N GLY A 109 -2.80 -0.69 6.40
CA GLY A 109 -3.62 0.28 7.13
C GLY A 109 -4.76 -0.36 7.91
N ILE A 110 -5.44 -1.37 7.32
CA ILE A 110 -6.48 -2.16 7.98
C ILE A 110 -5.88 -2.89 9.18
N CYS A 111 -4.73 -3.56 9.01
CA CYS A 111 -4.07 -4.30 10.09
C CYS A 111 -3.61 -3.39 11.23
N VAL A 112 -3.17 -2.17 10.96
CA VAL A 112 -2.84 -1.20 12.03
C VAL A 112 -4.10 -0.82 12.82
N ALA A 113 -5.25 -0.69 12.16
CA ALA A 113 -6.52 -0.32 12.82
C ALA A 113 -7.18 -1.46 13.60
N VAL A 114 -7.08 -2.71 13.11
CA VAL A 114 -7.83 -3.86 13.67
C VAL A 114 -6.96 -4.72 14.59
N ALA A 115 -5.66 -4.83 14.31
CA ALA A 115 -4.75 -5.68 15.07
C ALA A 115 -3.82 -4.83 15.94
N SER A 116 -2.66 -4.44 15.41
CA SER A 116 -1.74 -3.56 16.14
C SER A 116 -0.77 -2.84 15.21
N PRO A 117 -0.20 -1.70 15.63
CA PRO A 117 0.87 -1.01 14.90
C PRO A 117 2.05 -1.92 14.54
N LEU A 118 2.42 -2.83 15.45
CA LEU A 118 3.53 -3.76 15.25
C LEU A 118 3.25 -4.79 14.14
N VAL A 119 2.01 -5.27 14.03
CA VAL A 119 1.61 -6.17 12.93
C VAL A 119 1.72 -5.45 11.59
N GLY A 120 1.28 -4.19 11.51
CA GLY A 120 1.43 -3.36 10.32
C GLY A 120 2.89 -3.22 9.87
N ILE A 121 3.80 -2.95 10.82
CA ILE A 121 5.25 -2.83 10.53
C ILE A 121 5.81 -4.15 9.99
N LYS A 122 5.46 -5.29 10.60
CA LYS A 122 5.89 -6.62 10.13
C LYS A 122 5.42 -6.88 8.70
N LEU A 123 4.18 -6.51 8.36
CA LEU A 123 3.64 -6.66 7.01
C LEU A 123 4.32 -5.72 6.01
N ALA A 124 4.62 -4.47 6.39
CA ALA A 124 5.37 -3.54 5.54
C ALA A 124 6.77 -4.08 5.20
N LEU A 125 7.47 -4.64 6.20
CA LEU A 125 8.76 -5.30 5.99
C LEU A 125 8.63 -6.53 5.08
N LEU A 126 7.58 -7.34 5.23
CA LEU A 126 7.31 -8.47 4.36
C LEU A 126 7.06 -8.02 2.91
N VAL A 127 6.30 -6.95 2.70
CA VAL A 127 6.07 -6.37 1.37
C VAL A 127 7.40 -5.95 0.73
N VAL A 128 8.25 -5.23 1.47
CA VAL A 128 9.59 -4.87 0.98
C VAL A 128 10.44 -6.11 0.69
N ALA A 129 10.40 -7.12 1.55
CA ALA A 129 11.14 -8.36 1.34
C ALA A 129 10.70 -9.09 0.06
N ILE A 130 9.40 -9.08 -0.26
CA ILE A 130 8.87 -9.63 -1.52
C ILE A 130 9.36 -8.81 -2.70
N LEU A 131 9.22 -7.48 -2.66
CA LEU A 131 9.62 -6.59 -3.75
C LEU A 131 11.12 -6.68 -4.05
N VAL A 132 11.96 -6.63 -3.02
CA VAL A 132 13.41 -6.73 -3.14
C VAL A 132 13.84 -8.17 -3.50
N GLY A 133 13.23 -9.18 -2.87
CA GLY A 133 13.59 -10.58 -3.08
C GLY A 133 13.32 -11.05 -4.51
N VAL A 134 12.19 -10.65 -5.09
CA VAL A 134 11.87 -10.96 -6.51
C VAL A 134 12.85 -10.25 -7.44
N ASP A 135 13.13 -8.97 -7.21
CA ASP A 135 14.09 -8.22 -8.02
C ASP A 135 15.50 -8.84 -7.96
N ILE A 136 15.91 -9.34 -6.80
CA ILE A 136 17.18 -10.07 -6.65
C ILE A 136 17.13 -11.39 -7.45
N LEU A 137 16.07 -12.18 -7.30
CA LEU A 137 15.94 -13.46 -8.03
C LEU A 137 15.95 -13.27 -9.55
N GLU A 138 15.30 -12.22 -10.06
CA GLU A 138 15.36 -11.88 -11.48
C GLU A 138 16.77 -11.52 -11.94
N SER A 139 17.58 -10.87 -11.09
CA SER A 139 18.96 -10.54 -11.42
C SER A 139 19.89 -11.77 -11.48
N TYR A 140 19.62 -12.81 -10.69
CA TYR A 140 20.37 -14.07 -10.72
C TYR A 140 19.90 -15.01 -11.84
N SER A 141 18.61 -14.97 -12.20
CA SER A 141 17.98 -15.93 -13.11
C SER A 141 17.29 -15.23 -14.28
N SER A 142 18.03 -15.05 -15.37
CA SER A 142 17.48 -14.53 -16.64
C SER A 142 16.44 -15.46 -17.29
N MET A 143 16.29 -16.70 -16.81
CA MET A 143 15.24 -17.62 -17.22
C MET A 143 13.84 -17.12 -16.80
N LEU A 144 13.71 -16.40 -15.69
CA LEU A 144 12.43 -15.85 -15.22
C LEU A 144 12.00 -14.60 -16.01
N THR A 145 12.96 -13.90 -16.64
CA THR A 145 12.73 -12.63 -17.34
C THR A 145 12.16 -12.79 -18.77
N ARG A 146 12.15 -14.02 -19.32
CA ARG A 146 11.88 -14.29 -20.75
C ARG A 146 10.43 -14.07 -21.19
N GLY A 147 9.45 -14.05 -20.28
CA GLY A 147 8.03 -14.00 -20.66
C GLY A 147 7.51 -12.60 -21.02
N VAL A 148 7.61 -11.63 -20.10
CA VAL A 148 6.91 -10.32 -20.21
C VAL A 148 7.87 -9.14 -20.35
N HIS A 149 9.06 -9.20 -19.74
CA HIS A 149 10.02 -8.08 -19.71
C HIS A 149 10.87 -7.95 -20.99
N ALA A 150 11.10 -9.04 -21.72
CA ALA A 150 11.81 -9.00 -23.01
C ALA A 150 11.12 -8.06 -24.03
N ARG A 151 9.78 -8.11 -24.10
CA ARG A 151 8.95 -7.23 -24.95
C ARG A 151 9.03 -5.75 -24.56
N TYR A 152 9.21 -5.44 -23.26
CA TYR A 152 9.33 -4.06 -22.76
C TYR A 152 10.64 -3.39 -23.17
N SER A 153 11.77 -4.11 -23.08
CA SER A 153 13.09 -3.58 -23.46
C SER A 153 13.17 -3.17 -24.94
N ALA A 154 12.60 -4.00 -25.82
CA ALA A 154 12.54 -3.75 -27.27
C ALA A 154 11.64 -2.55 -27.64
N TRP A 155 10.62 -2.25 -26.84
CA TRP A 155 9.76 -1.08 -27.05
C TRP A 155 10.43 0.23 -26.63
N ARG A 156 11.18 0.25 -25.51
CA ARG A 156 11.89 1.46 -25.04
C ARG A 156 12.95 1.95 -26.03
N GLN A 157 13.55 1.05 -26.81
CA GLN A 157 14.57 1.37 -27.83
C GLN A 157 13.99 1.87 -29.17
N ARG A 158 12.67 1.80 -29.39
CA ARG A 158 12.02 2.32 -30.62
C ARG A 158 11.59 3.79 -30.51
N ARG A 159 12.10 4.52 -29.51
CA ARG A 159 11.91 5.96 -29.34
C ARG A 159 13.24 6.68 -29.43
#